data_AF-A0AAU6H562-F1
#
_entry.id   AF-A0AAU6H562-F1
#
_cell.length_a   1.000
_cell.length_b   1.000
_cell.length_c   1.000
_cell.angle_alpha   90.00
_cell.angle_beta   90.00
_cell.angle_gamma   90.00
#
_symmetry.space_group_name_H-M   'P 1'
#
loop_
_entity.id
_entity.type
_entity.pdbx_description
1 polymer ?
#
loop_
_entity_poly.entity_id
_entity_poly.type
_entity_poly.pdbx_seq_one_letter_code
_entity_poly.pdbx_strand_id
1 'polypeptide(L)'
;MSESAAENPAAPLDPAPPEEFVEAARLAPGHWLYLSDPAWQGDGPPPEWAVVGQWRSDSRGEIVAWEDNEDYRPSPEAMGWPAPLDDVDRAVQLATTGYGPVEDVTTALAGAEVAVLVTADGEPVSASAPDGTAVVPVYTSPRHLRAAGPLGSVRLPVAELLGRIPPGHSLCLNSSAPVSMVLATDGLAEVLRAPAP
;
A
#
# COMPACT_ATOMS: atom_id res chain seq x y z
N MET A 1 -49.08 -6.14 -37.68
CA MET A 1 -48.63 -6.90 -36.50
C MET A 1 -47.28 -6.31 -36.14
N SER A 2 -47.29 -5.32 -35.25
CA SER A 2 -46.07 -4.67 -34.77
C SER A 2 -45.50 -5.54 -33.66
N GLU A 3 -44.36 -6.18 -33.89
CA GLU A 3 -43.57 -6.75 -32.81
C GLU A 3 -42.80 -5.61 -32.14
N SER A 4 -43.27 -5.24 -30.95
CA SER A 4 -42.54 -4.38 -30.03
C SER A 4 -41.33 -5.20 -29.56
N ALA A 5 -40.15 -4.85 -30.06
CA ALA A 5 -38.91 -5.34 -29.47
C ALA A 5 -38.86 -4.82 -28.03
N ALA A 6 -39.16 -5.71 -27.08
CA ALA A 6 -38.95 -5.43 -25.68
C ALA A 6 -37.44 -5.20 -25.51
N GLU A 7 -37.08 -3.96 -25.18
CA GLU A 7 -35.76 -3.62 -24.64
C GLU A 7 -35.46 -4.60 -23.52
N ASN A 8 -34.48 -5.47 -23.75
CA ASN A 8 -33.95 -6.32 -22.71
C ASN A 8 -33.36 -5.37 -21.65
N PRO A 9 -33.80 -5.39 -20.39
CA PRO A 9 -33.19 -4.53 -19.38
C PRO A 9 -31.71 -4.85 -19.36
N ALA A 10 -30.87 -3.85 -19.70
CA ALA A 10 -29.42 -4.00 -19.68
C ALA A 10 -29.04 -4.60 -18.32
N ALA A 11 -28.25 -5.66 -18.34
CA ALA A 11 -27.73 -6.24 -17.09
C ALA A 11 -27.06 -5.12 -16.29
N PRO A 12 -27.26 -5.06 -14.97
CA PRO A 12 -26.61 -4.04 -14.15
C PRO A 12 -25.10 -4.12 -14.38
N LEU A 13 -24.49 -2.98 -14.71
CA LEU A 13 -23.05 -2.89 -14.90
C LEU A 13 -22.35 -3.18 -13.58
N ASP A 14 -21.26 -3.92 -13.65
CA ASP A 14 -20.38 -4.22 -12.52
C ASP A 14 -18.97 -3.79 -12.89
N PRO A 15 -18.41 -2.76 -12.24
CA PRO A 15 -19.02 -1.93 -11.20
C PRO A 15 -20.12 -0.99 -11.73
N ALA A 16 -21.09 -0.68 -10.87
CA ALA A 16 -22.10 0.32 -11.15
C ALA A 16 -21.46 1.73 -11.19
N PRO A 17 -21.69 2.53 -12.25
CA PRO A 17 -21.08 3.84 -12.36
C PRO A 17 -21.64 4.81 -11.30
N PRO A 18 -20.78 5.58 -10.60
CA PRO A 18 -21.23 6.66 -9.74
C PRO A 18 -22.00 7.74 -10.52
N GLU A 19 -22.84 8.53 -9.83
CA GLU A 19 -23.71 9.53 -10.46
C GLU A 19 -22.93 10.58 -11.26
N GLU A 20 -21.78 11.01 -10.77
CA GLU A 20 -20.88 11.92 -11.49
C GLU A 20 -20.40 11.38 -12.84
N PHE A 21 -20.19 10.07 -12.97
CA PHE A 21 -19.82 9.43 -14.23
C PHE A 21 -21.01 9.36 -15.19
N VAL A 22 -22.21 9.12 -14.68
CA VAL A 22 -23.44 9.15 -15.47
C VAL A 22 -23.69 10.55 -16.05
N GLU A 23 -23.52 11.59 -15.24
CA GLU A 23 -23.64 12.98 -15.69
C GLU A 23 -22.52 13.34 -16.69
N ALA A 24 -21.29 12.91 -16.45
CA ALA A 24 -20.18 13.11 -17.39
C ALA A 24 -20.45 12.42 -18.75
N ALA A 25 -21.04 11.22 -18.75
CA ALA A 25 -21.41 10.51 -19.98
C ALA A 25 -22.42 11.28 -20.83
N ARG A 26 -23.40 11.93 -20.18
CA ARG A 26 -24.40 12.80 -20.85
C ARG A 26 -23.77 14.05 -21.46
N LEU A 27 -22.77 14.61 -20.80
CA LEU A 27 -22.03 15.77 -21.28
C LEU A 27 -21.03 15.42 -22.40
N ALA A 28 -20.50 14.20 -22.40
CA ALA A 28 -19.57 13.68 -23.40
C ALA A 28 -20.03 12.31 -23.98
N PRO A 29 -21.05 12.29 -24.85
CA PRO A 29 -21.49 11.07 -25.51
C PRO A 29 -20.39 10.44 -26.38
N GLY A 30 -20.32 9.11 -26.41
CA GLY A 30 -19.36 8.35 -27.21
C GLY A 30 -17.92 8.37 -26.70
N HIS A 31 -17.70 8.76 -25.44
CA HIS A 31 -16.38 8.88 -24.81
C HIS A 31 -16.15 7.80 -23.75
N TRP A 32 -14.87 7.55 -23.46
CA TRP A 32 -14.44 6.73 -22.35
C TRP A 32 -14.27 7.58 -21.10
N LEU A 33 -14.73 7.07 -19.96
CA LEU A 33 -14.68 7.73 -18.66
C LEU A 33 -13.86 6.86 -17.70
N TYR A 34 -12.69 7.35 -17.32
CA TYR A 34 -11.71 6.61 -16.50
C TYR A 34 -12.03 6.72 -15.01
N LEU A 35 -12.00 5.59 -14.31
CA LEU A 35 -12.03 5.54 -12.86
C LEU A 35 -10.59 5.44 -12.34
N SER A 36 -10.10 6.50 -11.69
CA SER A 36 -8.80 6.48 -11.01
C SER A 36 -8.89 5.90 -9.60
N ASP A 37 -7.82 5.25 -9.15
CA ASP A 37 -7.67 4.87 -7.74
C ASP A 37 -7.61 6.14 -6.86
N PRO A 38 -8.46 6.27 -5.82
CA PRO A 38 -8.47 7.43 -4.93
C PRO A 38 -7.15 7.72 -4.21
N ALA A 39 -6.26 6.74 -4.08
CA ALA A 39 -4.95 6.91 -3.46
C ALA A 39 -3.96 7.67 -4.37
N TRP A 40 -4.24 7.81 -5.67
CA TRP A 40 -3.39 8.59 -6.57
C TRP A 40 -3.62 10.10 -6.37
N GLN A 41 -2.55 10.84 -6.06
CA GLN A 41 -2.58 12.27 -5.71
C GLN A 41 -1.75 13.15 -6.66
N GLY A 42 -1.47 12.69 -7.86
CA GLY A 42 -0.67 13.45 -8.83
C GLY A 42 -1.43 14.62 -9.46
N ASP A 43 -0.68 15.56 -10.04
CA ASP A 43 -1.25 16.61 -10.87
C ASP A 43 -1.53 16.11 -12.29
N GLY A 44 -2.69 16.49 -12.86
CA GLY A 44 -3.04 16.19 -14.24
C GLY A 44 -3.84 14.88 -14.41
N PRO A 45 -3.81 14.24 -15.59
CA PRO A 45 -4.45 12.94 -15.79
C PRO A 45 -3.66 11.83 -15.06
N PRO A 46 -4.35 10.84 -14.47
CA PRO A 46 -3.69 9.70 -13.86
C PRO A 46 -2.89 8.91 -14.89
N PRO A 47 -1.70 8.40 -14.53
CA PRO A 47 -1.00 7.43 -15.35
C PRO A 47 -1.81 6.13 -15.45
N GLU A 48 -1.60 5.34 -16.50
CA GLU A 48 -2.37 4.10 -16.75
C GLU A 48 -2.37 3.16 -15.55
N TRP A 49 -1.25 2.99 -14.85
CA TRP A 49 -1.19 2.10 -13.68
C TRP A 49 -2.08 2.53 -12.50
N ALA A 50 -2.52 3.78 -12.45
CA ALA A 50 -3.39 4.32 -11.39
C ALA A 50 -4.87 4.34 -11.78
N VAL A 51 -5.20 3.89 -12.99
CA VAL A 51 -6.57 3.77 -13.47
C VAL A 51 -7.08 2.37 -13.15
N VAL A 52 -8.21 2.28 -12.43
CA VAL A 52 -8.87 1.01 -12.10
C VAL A 52 -9.49 0.38 -13.35
N GLY A 53 -10.08 1.21 -14.21
CA GLY A 53 -10.71 0.82 -15.45
C GLY A 53 -11.51 1.97 -16.03
N GLN A 54 -12.38 1.66 -16.98
CA GLN A 54 -13.10 2.69 -17.73
C GLN A 54 -14.50 2.27 -18.15
N TRP A 55 -15.42 3.21 -18.09
CA TRP A 55 -16.75 3.08 -18.66
C TRP A 55 -16.81 3.64 -20.08
N ARG A 56 -17.57 2.98 -20.95
CA ARG A 56 -17.88 3.48 -22.31
C ARG A 56 -19.28 4.08 -22.36
N SER A 57 -19.40 5.34 -22.78
CA SER A 57 -20.69 5.93 -23.12
C SER A 57 -21.04 5.71 -24.61
N ASP A 58 -22.33 5.60 -24.91
CA ASP A 58 -22.84 5.54 -26.27
C ASP A 58 -23.10 6.95 -26.85
N SER A 59 -23.61 7.02 -28.08
CA SER A 59 -23.94 8.29 -28.75
C SER A 59 -25.06 9.12 -28.06
N ARG A 60 -25.82 8.51 -27.14
CA ARG A 60 -26.86 9.17 -26.34
C ARG A 60 -26.32 9.61 -24.96
N GLY A 61 -25.07 9.27 -24.63
CA GLY A 61 -24.47 9.55 -23.34
C GLY A 61 -24.88 8.55 -22.27
N GLU A 62 -25.36 7.36 -22.65
CA GLU A 62 -25.65 6.28 -21.72
C GLU A 62 -24.41 5.41 -21.54
N ILE A 63 -24.09 5.05 -20.29
CA ILE A 63 -23.00 4.11 -19.98
C ILE A 63 -23.46 2.71 -20.35
N VAL A 64 -22.72 2.06 -21.26
CA VAL A 64 -23.11 0.76 -21.84
C VAL A 64 -22.14 -0.37 -21.57
N ALA A 65 -20.91 -0.08 -21.11
CA ALA A 65 -19.91 -1.11 -20.84
C ALA A 65 -18.89 -0.62 -19.81
N TRP A 66 -18.30 -1.59 -19.09
CA TRP A 66 -17.09 -1.45 -18.28
C TRP A 66 -15.96 -2.25 -18.92
N GLU A 67 -14.74 -1.73 -18.82
CA GLU A 67 -13.50 -2.40 -19.20
C GLU A 67 -12.50 -2.26 -18.06
N ASP A 68 -12.05 -3.39 -17.51
CA ASP A 68 -10.98 -3.43 -16.51
C ASP A 68 -9.65 -3.04 -17.13
N ASN A 69 -8.81 -2.34 -16.36
CA ASN A 69 -7.46 -2.04 -16.78
C ASN A 69 -6.49 -3.12 -16.29
N GLU A 70 -5.88 -3.86 -17.21
CA GLU A 70 -4.90 -4.92 -16.89
C GLU A 70 -3.60 -4.38 -16.28
N ASP A 71 -3.27 -3.11 -16.54
CA ASP A 71 -2.08 -2.45 -16.02
C ASP A 71 -2.30 -1.80 -14.63
N TYR A 72 -3.52 -1.88 -14.10
CA TYR A 72 -3.88 -1.31 -12.80
C TYR A 72 -3.03 -1.90 -11.67
N ARG A 73 -2.44 -1.03 -10.86
CA ARG A 73 -1.74 -1.37 -9.61
C ARG A 73 -2.63 -0.96 -8.43
N PRO A 74 -3.22 -1.91 -7.71
CA PRO A 74 -4.12 -1.57 -6.62
C PRO A 74 -3.44 -0.86 -5.46
N SER A 75 -4.05 0.21 -4.94
CA SER A 75 -3.65 0.84 -3.69
C SER A 75 -3.82 -0.09 -2.48
N PRO A 76 -3.26 0.26 -1.30
CA PRO A 76 -3.43 -0.53 -0.08
C PRO A 76 -4.91 -0.81 0.26
N GLU A 77 -5.77 0.19 0.10
CA GLU A 77 -7.20 0.04 0.36
C GLU A 77 -7.86 -0.87 -0.66
N ALA A 78 -7.53 -0.74 -1.95
CA ALA A 78 -8.03 -1.63 -3.00
C ALA A 78 -7.54 -3.09 -2.84
N MET A 79 -6.38 -3.30 -2.22
CA MET A 79 -5.90 -4.62 -1.80
C MET A 79 -6.64 -5.19 -0.58
N GLY A 80 -7.54 -4.42 0.03
CA GLY A 80 -8.27 -4.79 1.24
C GLY A 80 -7.41 -4.75 2.50
N TRP A 81 -6.29 -4.03 2.49
CA TRP A 81 -5.46 -3.87 3.68
C TRP A 81 -6.13 -2.95 4.70
N PRO A 82 -5.95 -3.21 6.00
CA PRO A 82 -6.46 -2.34 7.05
C PRO A 82 -5.74 -0.98 7.00
N ALA A 83 -6.43 0.06 7.46
CA ALA A 83 -5.82 1.37 7.66
C ALA A 83 -4.51 1.25 8.47
N PRO A 84 -3.45 1.97 8.08
CA PRO A 84 -2.16 1.86 8.72
C PRO A 84 -2.22 2.25 10.20
N LEU A 85 -1.45 1.55 11.02
CA LEU A 85 -1.45 1.73 12.47
C LEU A 85 -0.52 2.86 12.94
N ASP A 86 0.47 3.21 12.12
CA ASP A 86 1.43 4.28 12.36
C ASP A 86 2.02 4.78 11.02
N ASP A 87 2.88 5.79 11.08
CA ASP A 87 3.47 6.41 9.90
C ASP A 87 4.42 5.48 9.13
N VAL A 88 5.08 4.55 9.82
CA VAL A 88 5.96 3.56 9.19
C VAL A 88 5.13 2.50 8.47
N ASP A 89 4.06 2.00 9.08
CA ASP A 89 3.10 1.09 8.45
C ASP A 89 2.47 1.75 7.21
N ARG A 90 2.07 3.03 7.29
CA ARG A 90 1.59 3.79 6.13
C ARG A 90 2.61 3.84 5.00
N ALA A 91 3.86 4.18 5.32
CA ALA A 91 4.92 4.25 4.32
C ALA A 91 5.20 2.88 3.69
N VAL A 92 5.23 1.80 4.48
CA VAL A 92 5.43 0.42 3.98
C VAL A 92 4.30 0.02 3.03
N GLN A 93 3.04 0.32 3.39
CA GLN A 93 1.89 0.01 2.54
C GLN A 93 1.95 0.74 1.19
N LEU A 94 2.22 2.04 1.22
CA LEU A 94 2.32 2.87 0.01
C LEU A 94 3.51 2.48 -0.87
N ALA A 95 4.68 2.27 -0.28
CA ALA A 95 5.88 1.87 -1.02
C ALA A 95 5.72 0.51 -1.69
N THR A 96 5.09 -0.46 -1.01
CA THR A 96 4.86 -1.80 -1.58
C THR A 96 3.90 -1.79 -2.76
N THR A 97 2.91 -0.90 -2.74
CA THR A 97 1.91 -0.74 -3.81
C THR A 97 2.35 0.24 -4.91
N GLY A 98 3.49 0.91 -4.73
CA GLY A 98 4.02 1.91 -5.68
C GLY A 98 3.36 3.29 -5.59
N TYR A 99 2.54 3.53 -4.57
CA TYR A 99 1.87 4.81 -4.32
C TYR A 99 2.70 5.78 -3.47
N GLY A 100 3.87 5.35 -2.99
CA GLY A 100 4.82 6.19 -2.27
C GLY A 100 6.27 5.77 -2.52
N PRO A 101 7.23 6.68 -2.35
CA PRO A 101 8.66 6.36 -2.45
C PRO A 101 9.11 5.45 -1.28
N VAL A 102 10.10 4.60 -1.53
CA VAL A 102 10.68 3.71 -0.48
C VAL A 102 11.43 4.54 0.57
N GLU A 103 11.94 5.69 0.19
CA GLU A 103 12.63 6.67 1.03
C GLU A 103 11.74 7.18 2.18
N ASP A 104 10.42 7.24 1.99
CA ASP A 104 9.47 7.61 3.04
C ASP A 104 9.47 6.60 4.18
N VAL A 105 9.71 5.31 3.89
CA VAL A 105 9.82 4.28 4.92
C VAL A 105 11.03 4.53 5.80
N THR A 106 12.17 4.85 5.19
CA THR A 106 13.42 5.13 5.91
C THR A 106 13.29 6.40 6.75
N THR A 107 12.64 7.43 6.19
CA THR A 107 12.38 8.71 6.88
C THR A 107 11.44 8.52 8.07
N ALA A 108 10.32 7.83 7.89
CA ALA A 108 9.37 7.54 8.97
C ALA A 108 10.03 6.69 10.07
N LEU A 109 10.85 5.72 9.70
CA LEU A 109 11.54 4.84 10.64
C LEU A 109 12.64 5.56 11.44
N ALA A 110 13.35 6.51 10.84
CA ALA A 110 14.43 7.24 11.50
C ALA A 110 13.99 7.97 12.78
N GLY A 111 12.75 8.46 12.83
CA GLY A 111 12.16 9.12 14.00
C GLY A 111 11.41 8.20 14.96
N ALA A 112 11.32 6.90 14.68
CA ALA A 112 10.44 5.98 15.40
C ALA A 112 11.10 5.31 16.60
N GLU A 113 10.31 5.07 17.64
CA GLU A 113 10.60 4.02 18.63
C GLU A 113 10.00 2.71 18.17
N VAL A 114 10.80 1.65 18.20
CA VAL A 114 10.40 0.33 17.72
C VAL A 114 10.53 -0.72 18.82
N ALA A 115 9.75 -1.79 18.70
CA ALA A 115 9.88 -2.98 19.52
C ALA A 115 10.62 -4.08 18.75
N VAL A 116 11.54 -4.75 19.42
CA VAL A 116 12.33 -5.85 18.86
C VAL A 116 12.23 -7.05 19.78
N LEU A 117 12.03 -8.23 19.19
CA LEU A 117 12.03 -9.48 19.94
C LEU A 117 13.44 -9.77 20.44
N VAL A 118 13.55 -10.31 21.65
CA VAL A 118 14.84 -10.63 22.25
C VAL A 118 14.95 -12.10 22.65
N THR A 119 16.17 -12.61 22.59
CA THR A 119 16.54 -13.91 23.13
C THR A 119 16.53 -13.88 24.66
N ALA A 120 16.73 -15.04 25.30
CA ALA A 120 16.82 -15.13 26.76
C ALA A 120 17.98 -14.29 27.34
N ASP A 121 19.03 -14.04 26.55
CA ASP A 121 20.17 -13.21 26.93
C ASP A 121 19.93 -11.71 26.67
N GLY A 122 18.76 -11.35 26.16
CA GLY A 122 18.36 -9.97 25.88
C GLY A 122 18.82 -9.43 24.52
N GLU A 123 19.45 -10.26 23.68
CA GLU A 123 19.92 -9.86 22.34
C GLU A 123 18.80 -9.89 21.28
N PRO A 124 18.84 -9.05 20.23
CA PRO A 124 17.86 -9.09 19.16
C PRO A 124 17.76 -10.47 18.51
N VAL A 125 16.53 -10.94 18.32
CA VAL A 125 16.27 -12.19 17.60
C VAL A 125 16.67 -12.03 16.14
N SER A 126 17.52 -12.95 15.67
CA SER A 126 17.83 -13.13 14.25
C SER A 126 16.85 -14.12 13.62
N ALA A 127 16.38 -13.80 12.42
CA ALA A 127 15.46 -14.61 11.64
C ALA A 127 15.88 -14.61 10.15
N SER A 128 15.18 -15.41 9.34
CA SER A 128 15.34 -15.43 7.88
C SER A 128 14.09 -14.85 7.24
N ALA A 129 14.26 -13.93 6.29
CA ALA A 129 13.19 -13.56 5.37
C ALA A 129 12.93 -14.72 4.38
N PRO A 130 11.82 -14.70 3.61
CA PRO A 130 11.45 -15.77 2.68
C PRO A 130 12.52 -16.08 1.61
N ASP A 131 13.34 -15.10 1.25
CA ASP A 131 14.43 -15.22 0.28
C ASP A 131 15.77 -15.67 0.88
N GLY A 132 15.82 -15.91 2.20
CA GLY A 132 17.04 -16.30 2.91
C GLY A 132 17.83 -15.12 3.52
N THR A 133 17.39 -13.87 3.32
CA THR A 133 18.05 -12.70 3.89
C THR A 133 18.01 -12.75 5.42
N ALA A 134 19.15 -12.57 6.07
CA ALA A 134 19.23 -12.49 7.52
C ALA A 134 18.62 -11.18 8.01
N VAL A 135 17.65 -11.28 8.93
CA VAL A 135 16.87 -10.12 9.39
C VAL A 135 16.68 -10.11 10.90
N VAL A 136 16.51 -8.91 11.46
CA VAL A 136 15.97 -8.69 12.80
C VAL A 136 14.51 -8.26 12.66
N PRO A 137 13.52 -8.99 13.22
CA PRO A 137 12.13 -8.56 13.22
C PRO A 137 11.92 -7.31 14.07
N VAL A 138 11.26 -6.30 13.50
CA VAL A 138 11.01 -5.00 14.13
C VAL A 138 9.53 -4.68 14.03
N TYR A 139 8.94 -4.18 15.12
CA TYR A 139 7.52 -3.85 15.21
C TYR A 139 7.34 -2.39 15.60
N THR A 140 6.64 -1.63 14.77
CA THR A 140 6.41 -0.19 14.98
C THR A 140 5.14 0.05 15.81
N SER A 141 4.19 -0.89 15.77
CA SER A 141 2.94 -0.86 16.54
C SER A 141 2.85 -1.99 17.58
N PRO A 142 2.31 -1.73 18.78
CA PRO A 142 1.98 -2.78 19.76
C PRO A 142 1.05 -3.86 19.21
N ARG A 143 0.21 -3.55 18.21
CA ARG A 143 -0.71 -4.52 17.62
C ARG A 143 0.04 -5.55 16.76
N HIS A 144 1.02 -5.11 15.96
CA HIS A 144 1.87 -6.03 15.20
C HIS A 144 2.73 -6.89 16.13
N LEU A 145 3.32 -6.29 17.17
CA LEU A 145 4.08 -7.04 18.18
C LEU A 145 3.22 -8.14 18.83
N ARG A 146 2.00 -7.81 19.28
CA ARG A 146 1.09 -8.80 19.87
C ARG A 146 0.73 -9.93 18.89
N ALA A 147 0.57 -9.61 17.61
CA ALA A 147 0.29 -10.61 16.57
C ALA A 147 1.47 -11.57 16.35
N ALA A 148 2.70 -11.18 16.68
CA ALA A 148 3.87 -12.06 16.63
C ALA A 148 3.92 -13.07 17.80
N GLY A 149 3.08 -12.90 18.83
CA GLY A 149 2.96 -13.79 19.98
C GLY A 149 3.54 -13.22 21.28
N PRO A 150 3.40 -13.96 22.41
CA PRO A 150 3.79 -13.49 23.74
C PRO A 150 5.29 -13.65 24.01
N LEU A 151 6.12 -13.16 23.10
CA LEU A 151 7.59 -13.25 23.18
C LEU A 151 8.18 -12.06 23.95
N GLY A 152 9.36 -12.27 24.55
CA GLY A 152 10.13 -11.19 25.17
C GLY A 152 10.50 -10.14 24.13
N SER A 153 10.33 -8.86 24.48
CA SER A 153 10.67 -7.74 23.60
C SER A 153 11.18 -6.55 24.40
N VAL A 154 11.97 -5.71 23.73
CA VAL A 154 12.43 -4.43 24.24
C VAL A 154 11.99 -3.33 23.29
N ARG A 155 11.73 -2.13 23.82
CA ARG A 155 11.44 -0.93 23.05
C ARG A 155 12.61 0.03 23.13
N LEU A 156 13.02 0.57 21.98
CA LEU A 156 14.15 1.47 21.87
C LEU A 156 14.04 2.32 20.60
N PRO A 157 14.68 3.50 20.56
CA PRO A 157 14.84 4.27 19.33
C PRO A 157 15.58 3.45 18.27
N VAL A 158 15.21 3.63 17.00
CA VAL A 158 15.86 2.94 15.87
C VAL A 158 17.37 3.20 15.82
N ALA A 159 17.81 4.41 16.16
CA ALA A 159 19.23 4.75 16.23
C ALA A 159 20.01 3.88 17.24
N GLU A 160 19.40 3.55 18.38
CA GLU A 160 19.99 2.65 19.37
C GLU A 160 19.95 1.19 18.89
N LEU A 161 18.86 0.78 18.24
CA LEU A 161 18.75 -0.55 17.66
C LEU A 161 19.88 -0.84 16.66
N LEU A 162 20.23 0.11 15.80
CA LEU A 162 21.30 -0.07 14.81
C LEU A 162 22.63 -0.53 15.44
N GLY A 163 22.94 -0.08 16.66
CA GLY A 163 24.14 -0.49 17.38
C GLY A 163 24.10 -1.93 17.92
N ARG A 164 22.93 -2.59 17.88
CA ARG A 164 22.68 -3.93 18.41
C ARG A 164 22.40 -4.97 17.32
N ILE A 165 22.27 -4.54 16.06
CA ILE A 165 21.98 -5.45 14.95
C ILE A 165 23.23 -6.28 14.64
N PRO A 166 23.12 -7.61 14.53
CA PRO A 166 24.26 -8.43 14.13
C PRO A 166 24.74 -8.06 12.72
N PRO A 167 26.06 -8.07 12.44
CA PRO A 167 26.59 -7.73 11.13
C PRO A 167 25.91 -8.51 10.00
N GLY A 168 25.63 -7.82 8.89
CA GLY A 168 24.98 -8.41 7.71
C GLY A 168 23.48 -8.63 7.84
N HIS A 169 22.84 -8.21 8.93
CA HIS A 169 21.39 -8.28 9.07
C HIS A 169 20.70 -7.01 8.58
N SER A 170 19.56 -7.22 7.93
CA SER A 170 18.58 -6.19 7.61
C SER A 170 17.49 -6.12 8.70
N LEU A 171 16.63 -5.11 8.64
CA LEU A 171 15.42 -5.05 9.46
C LEU A 171 14.25 -5.67 8.70
N CYS A 172 13.41 -6.45 9.36
CA CYS A 172 12.13 -6.91 8.82
C CYS A 172 10.99 -6.22 9.57
N LEU A 173 10.42 -5.18 8.93
CA LEU A 173 9.40 -4.32 9.52
C LEU A 173 8.04 -5.00 9.51
N ASN A 174 7.39 -5.02 10.67
CA ASN A 174 6.01 -5.46 10.89
C ASN A 174 5.72 -6.83 10.26
N SER A 175 6.58 -7.83 10.53
CA SER A 175 6.50 -9.19 9.95
C SER A 175 5.19 -9.96 10.20
N SER A 176 4.30 -9.42 11.03
CA SER A 176 2.98 -9.97 11.38
C SER A 176 1.81 -9.16 10.79
N ALA A 177 2.11 -8.11 10.02
CA ALA A 177 1.14 -7.30 9.30
C ALA A 177 0.76 -7.93 7.95
N PRO A 178 -0.31 -7.46 7.29
CA PRO A 178 -0.68 -7.91 5.93
C PRO A 178 0.43 -7.71 4.90
N VAL A 179 1.29 -6.72 5.12
CA VAL A 179 2.49 -6.44 4.33
C VAL A 179 3.67 -6.19 5.26
N SER A 180 4.85 -6.68 4.90
CA SER A 180 6.11 -6.46 5.62
C SER A 180 7.18 -5.98 4.64
N MET A 181 8.20 -5.29 5.16
CA MET A 181 9.30 -4.80 4.34
C MET A 181 10.65 -5.15 4.96
N VAL A 182 11.57 -5.66 4.12
CA VAL A 182 12.98 -5.84 4.50
C VAL A 182 13.75 -4.59 4.11
N LEU A 183 14.40 -3.96 5.09
CA LEU A 183 15.16 -2.73 4.91
C LEU A 183 16.62 -2.95 5.29
N ALA A 184 17.53 -2.63 4.38
CA ALA A 184 18.97 -2.65 4.64
C ALA A 184 19.34 -1.60 5.69
N THR A 185 20.25 -1.94 6.59
CA THR A 185 20.66 -1.08 7.70
C THR A 185 21.59 0.07 7.27
N ASP A 186 22.33 -0.11 6.18
CA ASP A 186 23.29 0.89 5.69
C ASP A 186 22.62 2.21 5.28
N GLY A 187 21.54 2.15 4.50
CA GLY A 187 20.79 3.34 4.07
C GLY A 187 20.10 4.08 5.23
N LEU A 188 19.61 3.33 6.23
CA LEU A 188 19.00 3.90 7.43
C LEU A 188 20.01 4.66 8.29
N ALA A 189 21.23 4.13 8.39
CA ALA A 189 22.31 4.78 9.13
C ALA A 189 22.77 6.09 8.48
N GLU A 190 22.65 6.24 7.15
CA GLU A 190 22.92 7.50 6.45
C GLU A 190 21.88 8.57 6.75
N VAL A 191 20.58 8.22 6.69
CA VAL A 191 19.48 9.14 7.02
C VAL A 191 19.58 9.65 8.45
N LEU A 192 19.91 8.78 9.41
CA LEU A 192 20.12 9.17 10.81
C LEU A 192 21.35 10.07 11.04
N ARG A 193 22.33 10.05 10.14
CA ARG A 193 23.51 10.93 10.19
C ARG A 193 23.30 12.28 9.50
N ALA A 194 22.29 12.39 8.63
CA ALA A 194 21.96 13.64 7.99
C ALA A 194 21.39 14.62 9.03
N PRO A 195 21.80 15.91 9.04
CA PRO A 195 21.17 16.90 9.90
C PRO A 195 19.69 17.01 9.53
N ALA A 196 18.81 17.09 10.53
CA ALA A 196 17.39 17.36 10.30
C ALA A 196 17.24 18.63 9.44
N PRO A 197 16.34 18.63 8.43
CA PRO A 197 16.11 19.80 7.58
C PRO A 197 15.60 21.01 8.35
#